data_AF-A0A5K0ZXN0-F1
#
_entry.id   AF-A0A5K0ZXN0-F1
#
_cell.length_a   1.000
_cell.length_b   1.000
_cell.length_c   1.000
_cell.angle_alpha   90.00
_cell.angle_beta   90.00
_cell.angle_gamma   90.00
#
_symmetry.space_group_name_H-M   'P 1'
#
loop_
_entity.id
_entity.type
_entity.pdbx_description
1 polymer ?
#
loop_
_entity_poly.entity_id
_entity_poly.type
_entity_poly.pdbx_seq_one_letter_code
_entity_poly.pdbx_strand_id
1 'polypeptide(L)' 'TRISNELGAGSSRKARSAFFVVILLAVIDMLTVSITLYAIRYLLAYAYSSEKEVSLYVVKVVPLVSLSSCMDAIQGVLS' A
#
# COMPACT_ATOMS: atom_id res chain seq x y z
N THR A 1 14.88 8.60 15.47
CA THR A 1 15.60 9.69 16.17
C THR A 1 15.59 11.05 15.48
N ARG A 2 15.31 11.19 14.17
CA ARG A 2 15.21 12.52 13.50
C ARG A 2 14.00 13.37 13.92
N ILE A 3 12.84 12.75 14.10
CA ILE A 3 11.57 13.45 14.37
C ILE A 3 11.53 14.02 15.80
N SER A 4 12.09 13.27 16.76
CA SER A 4 12.22 13.71 18.16
C SER A 4 13.22 14.86 18.32
N ASN A 5 14.28 14.89 17.51
CA ASN A 5 15.26 15.98 17.52
C ASN A 5 14.69 17.30 16.98
N GLU A 6 13.83 17.24 15.95
CA GLU A 6 13.19 18.44 15.38
C GLU A 6 12.04 18.97 16.23
N LEU A 7 11.33 18.08 16.94
CA LEU A 7 10.29 18.46 17.93
C LEU A 7 10.91 19.15 19.16
N GLY A 8 12.07 18.70 19.63
CA GLY A 8 12.79 19.33 20.75
C GLY A 8 13.48 20.65 20.38
N ALA A 9 13.79 20.88 19.10
CA ALA A 9 14.46 22.10 18.62
C ALA A 9 13.52 23.29 18.33
N GLY A 10 12.21 23.16 18.62
CA GLY A 10 11.24 24.24 18.41
C GLY A 10 10.89 24.54 16.94
N SER A 11 11.45 23.79 15.97
CA SER A 11 11.16 23.95 14.54
C SER A 11 10.00 23.05 14.10
N SER A 12 8.82 23.30 14.69
CA SER A 12 7.57 22.55 14.43
C SER A 12 7.21 22.45 12.94
N ARG A 13 7.59 23.44 12.12
CA ARG A 13 7.36 23.44 10.66
C ARG A 13 8.17 22.39 9.90
N LYS A 14 9.45 22.16 10.26
CA LYS A 14 10.31 21.19 9.56
C LYS A 14 9.94 19.76 9.91
N ALA A 15 9.65 19.50 11.19
CA ALA A 15 9.14 18.22 11.66
C ALA A 15 7.83 17.83 10.95
N ARG A 16 6.92 18.80 10.79
CA ARG A 16 5.63 18.59 10.12
C ARG A 16 5.79 18.28 8.63
N SER A 17 6.70 18.98 7.94
CA SER A 17 6.97 18.73 6.51
C SER A 17 7.56 17.34 6.28
N ALA A 18 8.52 16.91 7.09
CA ALA A 18 9.11 15.57 6.98
C ALA A 18 8.07 14.46 7.21
N PHE A 19 7.18 14.65 8.20
CA PHE A 19 6.07 13.74 8.47
C PHE A 19 5.12 13.60 7.28
N PHE A 20 4.73 14.72 6.65
CA PHE A 20 3.89 14.69 5.45
C PHE A 20 4.54 13.96 4.29
N VAL A 21 5.85 14.15 4.06
CA VAL A 21 6.57 13.47 2.99
C VAL A 21 6.60 11.95 3.21
N VAL A 22 6.82 11.51 4.44
CA VAL A 22 6.83 10.07 4.78
C VAL A 22 5.46 9.44 4.56
N ILE A 23 4.38 10.11 4.98
CA ILE A 23 3.01 9.63 4.71
C ILE A 23 2.74 9.55 3.20
N LEU A 24 3.11 10.58 2.45
CA LEU A 24 2.83 10.65 1.02
C LEU A 24 3.60 9.55 0.25
N LEU A 25 4.86 9.29 0.63
CA LEU A 25 5.62 8.17 0.11
C LEU A 25 4.99 6.81 0.43
N ALA A 26 4.51 6.61 1.66
CA ALA A 26 3.84 5.37 2.05
C ALA A 26 2.54 5.13 1.25
N VAL A 27 1.75 6.18 1.03
CA VAL A 27 0.53 6.10 0.21
C VAL A 27 0.86 5.76 -1.25
N ILE A 28 1.89 6.39 -1.83
CA ILE A 28 2.34 6.09 -3.20
C ILE A 28 2.81 4.63 -3.31
N ASP A 29 3.59 4.16 -2.34
CA ASP A 29 4.09 2.79 -2.33
C ASP A 29 2.94 1.77 -2.29
N MET A 30 1.97 1.98 -1.39
CA MET A 30 0.81 1.09 -1.25
C MET A 30 -0.10 1.11 -2.49
N LEU A 31 -0.29 2.27 -3.12
CA LEU A 31 -1.00 2.36 -4.41
C LEU A 31 -0.25 1.62 -5.51
N THR A 32 1.08 1.77 -5.57
CA THR A 32 1.92 1.10 -6.56
C THR A 32 1.83 -0.42 -6.42
N VAL A 33 1.92 -0.95 -5.20
CA VAL A 33 1.76 -2.39 -4.91
C VAL A 33 0.37 -2.87 -5.31
N SER A 34 -0.67 -2.14 -4.94
CA SER A 34 -2.07 -2.48 -5.24
C SER A 34 -2.35 -2.52 -6.75
N ILE A 35 -1.94 -1.48 -7.48
CA ILE A 35 -2.08 -1.40 -8.94
C ILE A 35 -1.31 -2.52 -9.62
N THR A 36 -0.09 -2.80 -9.16
CA THR A 36 0.74 -3.88 -9.71
C THR A 36 0.06 -5.22 -9.53
N LEU A 37 -0.41 -5.54 -8.33
CA LEU A 37 -1.16 -6.77 -8.01
C LEU A 37 -2.40 -6.93 -8.90
N TYR A 38 -3.17 -5.84 -9.09
CA TYR A 38 -4.32 -5.84 -9.96
C TYR A 38 -3.95 -6.09 -11.43
N ALA A 39 -2.87 -5.46 -11.93
CA ALA A 39 -2.42 -5.61 -13.31
C ALA A 39 -1.92 -7.04 -13.61
N ILE A 40 -1.15 -7.63 -12.68
CA ILE A 40 -0.59 -8.97 -12.86
C ILE A 40 -1.55 -10.09 -12.45
N ARG A 41 -2.80 -9.80 -12.06
CA ARG A 41 -3.75 -10.80 -11.53
C ARG A 41 -3.97 -12.00 -12.45
N TYR A 42 -3.91 -11.79 -13.77
CA TYR A 42 -4.04 -12.86 -14.76
C TYR A 42 -2.78 -13.75 -14.81
N LEU A 43 -1.60 -13.16 -14.64
CA LEU A 43 -0.33 -13.88 -14.57
C LEU A 43 -0.20 -14.63 -13.24
N LEU A 44 -0.61 -14.00 -12.13
CA LEU A 44 -0.71 -14.64 -10.82
C LEU A 44 -1.64 -15.84 -10.85
N ALA A 45 -2.82 -15.69 -11.47
CA ALA A 45 -3.77 -16.77 -11.61
C ALA A 45 -3.19 -17.97 -12.39
N TYR A 46 -2.42 -17.71 -13.45
CA TYR A 46 -1.73 -18.74 -14.22
C TYR A 46 -0.58 -19.40 -13.43
N ALA A 47 0.16 -18.62 -12.65
CA ALA A 47 1.24 -19.12 -11.80
C ALA A 47 0.72 -19.95 -10.61
N TYR A 48 -0.47 -19.64 -10.08
CA TYR A 48 -1.04 -20.31 -8.91
C TYR A 48 -1.60 -21.69 -9.25
N SER A 49 -2.27 -21.83 -10.41
CA SER A 49 -2.79 -23.11 -10.87
C SER A 49 -3.09 -23.10 -12.36
N SER A 50 -2.78 -24.22 -13.02
CA SER A 50 -3.19 -24.48 -14.41
C SER A 50 -4.68 -24.87 -14.52
N GLU A 51 -5.36 -25.11 -13.39
CA GLU A 51 -6.80 -25.38 -13.39
C GLU A 51 -7.59 -24.09 -13.64
N LYS A 52 -8.46 -24.15 -14.65
CA LYS A 52 -9.26 -22.99 -15.09
C LYS A 52 -10.17 -22.45 -13.98
N GLU A 53 -10.69 -23.30 -13.11
CA GLU A 53 -11.53 -22.87 -11.99
C GLU A 53 -10.76 -22.07 -10.95
N VAL A 54 -9.56 -22.55 -10.59
CA VAL A 54 -8.70 -21.89 -9.59
C VAL A 54 -8.16 -20.56 -10.14
N SER A 55 -7.71 -20.53 -11.40
CA SER A 55 -7.23 -19.30 -12.03
C SER A 55 -8.35 -18.25 -12.17
N LEU A 56 -9.57 -18.65 -12.58
CA LEU A 56 -10.72 -17.74 -12.63
C LEU A 56 -11.10 -17.21 -11.24
N TYR A 57 -11.01 -18.06 -10.21
CA TYR A 57 -11.24 -17.64 -8.84
C TYR A 57 -10.23 -16.58 -8.40
N VAL A 58 -8.94 -16.81 -8.62
CA VAL A 58 -7.86 -15.84 -8.31
C VAL A 58 -8.11 -14.50 -9.01
N VAL A 59 -8.45 -14.49 -10.30
CA VAL A 59 -8.75 -13.26 -11.04
C VAL A 59 -9.92 -12.47 -10.44
N LYS A 60 -10.92 -13.16 -9.87
CA LYS A 60 -12.09 -12.54 -9.21
C LYS A 60 -11.78 -12.00 -7.82
N VAL A 61 -10.93 -12.68 -7.04
CA VAL A 61 -10.63 -12.28 -5.65
C VAL A 61 -9.51 -11.24 -5.54
N VAL A 62 -8.52 -11.26 -6.43
CA VAL A 62 -7.38 -10.32 -6.38
C VAL A 62 -7.80 -8.83 -6.35
N PRO A 63 -8.82 -8.37 -7.11
CA PRO A 63 -9.33 -7.01 -6.99
C PRO A 63 -9.84 -6.65 -5.58
N LEU A 64 -10.54 -7.58 -4.92
CA LEU A 64 -11.07 -7.38 -3.56
C LEU A 64 -9.93 -7.32 -2.55
N VAL A 65 -8.91 -8.18 -2.70
CA VAL A 65 -7.72 -8.17 -1.86
C VAL A 65 -6.95 -6.87 -2.01
N SER A 66 -6.77 -6.38 -3.25
CA SER A 66 -6.13 -5.09 -3.52
C SER A 66 -6.90 -3.93 -2.90
N LEU A 67 -8.24 -3.95 -2.96
CA LEU A 67 -9.07 -2.93 -2.32
C LEU A 67 -8.95 -2.98 -0.79
N SER A 68 -9.00 -4.17 -0.17
CA SER A 68 -8.82 -4.33 1.27
C SER A 68 -7.47 -3.81 1.72
N SER A 69 -6.38 -4.21 1.04
CA SER A 69 -5.04 -3.74 1.36
C SER A 69 -4.91 -2.22 1.29
N CYS A 70 -5.65 -1.57 0.39
CA CYS A 70 -5.70 -0.10 0.31
C CYS A 70 -6.48 0.52 1.49
N MET A 71 -7.53 -0.14 1.99
CA MET A 71 -8.25 0.31 3.19
C MET A 71 -7.43 0.10 4.47
N ASP A 72 -6.72 -1.03 4.57
CA ASP A 72 -5.80 -1.33 5.68
C ASP A 72 -4.63 -0.33 5.71
N ALA A 73 -4.08 0.01 4.55
CA ALA A 73 -3.09 1.07 4.35
C ALA A 73 -3.54 2.43 4.91
N ILE A 74 -4.74 2.85 4.53
CA ILE A 74 -5.33 4.12 4.98
C ILE A 74 -5.52 4.11 6.50
N GLN A 75 -6.01 3.00 7.07
CA GLN A 75 -6.18 2.86 8.52
C GLN A 75 -4.84 2.90 9.26
N GLY A 76 -3.80 2.23 8.75
CA GLY A 76 -2.48 2.23 9.36
C GLY A 76 -1.81 3.61 9.38
N VAL A 77 -2.11 4.48 8.42
CA VAL A 77 -1.65 5.89 8.40
C VAL A 77 -2.44 6.77 9.36
N LEU A 78 -3.71 6.44 9.61
CA LEU A 78 -4.61 7.20 10.49
C LEU A 78 -4.50 6.81 11.97
N SER A 79 -3.96 5.61 12.27
CA SER A 79 -3.76 5.09 13.63
C SER A 79 -2.50 5.65 14.29
#